data_AF-A0AB35M3M0-F1
#
_entry.id   AF-A0AB35M3M0-F1
#
_cell.length_a   1.000
_cell.length_b   1.000
_cell.length_c   1.000
_cell.angle_alpha   90.00
_cell.angle_beta   90.00
_cell.angle_gamma   90.00
#
_symmetry.space_group_name_H-M   'P 1'
#
loop_
_entity.id
_entity.type
_entity.pdbx_description
1 polymer ?
#
loop_
_entity_poly.entity_id
_entity_poly.type
_entity_poly.pdbx_seq_one_letter_code
_entity_poly.pdbx_strand_id
1 'polypeptide(L)' 'YMGKLIEYGDTDTLFTNPAQKQTEDYITGRYG' A
#
# COMPACT_ATOMS: atom_id res chain seq x y z
N TYR A 1 -14.47 5.49 14.09
CA TYR A 1 -13.28 4.77 13.59
C TYR A 1 -12.47 5.71 12.74
N MET A 2 -11.36 6.25 13.26
CA MET A 2 -10.47 7.09 12.48
C MET A 2 -9.51 6.19 11.71
N GLY A 3 -9.63 6.15 10.38
CA GLY A 3 -8.65 5.48 9.52
C GLY A 3 -7.29 6.17 9.63
N LYS A 4 -6.22 5.39 9.56
CA LYS A 4 -4.84 5.90 9.52
C LYS A 4 -4.36 5.89 8.08
N LEU A 5 -3.77 7.01 7.63
CA LEU A 5 -3.04 7.04 6.37
C LEU A 5 -1.79 6.18 6.51
N ILE A 6 -1.71 5.11 5.72
CA ILE A 6 -0.59 4.16 5.76
C ILE A 6 0.55 4.60 4.85
N GLU A 7 0.24 5.06 3.63
CA GLU A 7 1.22 5.48 2.64
C GLU A 7 0.62 6.48 1.65
N TYR A 8 1.42 7.46 1.19
CA TYR A 8 1.07 8.40 0.12
C TYR A 8 2.32 8.72 -0.70
N GLY A 9 2.17 8.93 -2.01
CA GLY A 9 3.28 9.22 -2.92
C GLY A 9 2.87 9.13 -4.39
N ASP A 10 3.86 9.14 -5.28
CA ASP A 10 3.64 8.99 -6.72
C ASP A 10 2.99 7.64 -7.04
N THR A 11 2.01 7.66 -7.95
CA THR A 11 1.24 6.47 -8.36
C THR A 11 2.16 5.35 -8.84
N ASP A 12 3.12 5.66 -9.71
CA ASP A 12 4.01 4.64 -10.27
C ASP A 12 4.81 3.94 -9.16
N THR A 13 5.39 4.69 -8.23
CA THR A 13 6.13 4.13 -7.09
C THR A 13 5.21 3.31 -6.20
N LEU A 14 4.03 3.82 -5.89
CA LEU A 14 3.09 3.18 -4.97
C LEU A 14 2.59 1.82 -5.50
N PHE A 15 2.43 1.67 -6.81
CA PHE A 15 1.95 0.42 -7.44
C PHE A 15 3.05 -0.51 -7.95
N THR A 16 4.29 -0.04 -8.09
CA THR A 16 5.41 -0.87 -8.57
C THR A 16 6.43 -1.23 -7.50
N ASN A 17 6.63 -0.35 -6.50
CA ASN A 17 7.58 -0.54 -5.41
C ASN A 17 7.12 0.21 -4.14
N PRO A 18 6.00 -0.21 -3.52
CA PRO A 18 5.51 0.39 -2.29
C PRO A 18 6.53 0.25 -1.16
N ALA A 19 6.68 1.27 -0.33
CA ALA A 19 7.59 1.24 0.81
C ALA A 19 6.98 0.54 2.03
N GLN A 20 5.64 0.47 2.13
CA GLN A 20 4.96 -0.25 3.19
C GLN A 20 4.48 -1.63 2.74
N LYS A 21 4.86 -2.65 3.51
CA LYS A 21 4.39 -4.02 3.29
C LYS A 21 2.86 -4.16 3.31
N GLN A 22 2.17 -3.34 4.12
CA GLN A 22 0.70 -3.30 4.13
C GLN A 22 0.12 -2.87 2.78
N THR A 23 0.77 -1.93 2.09
CA THR A 23 0.41 -1.49 0.73
C THR A 23 0.72 -2.57 -0.29
N GLU A 24 1.87 -3.24 -0.17
CA GLU A 24 2.24 -4.39 -1.03
C GLU A 24 1.25 -5.54 -0.91
N ASP A 25 0.92 -5.95 0.31
CA ASP A 25 -0.06 -7.01 0.59
C ASP A 25 -1.45 -6.61 0.05
N TYR A 26 -1.79 -5.31 0.08
CA TYR A 26 -3.02 -4.77 -0.49
C TYR A 26 -3.09 -4.86 -2.00
N ILE A 27 -2.01 -4.44 -2.67
CA ILE A 27 -1.90 -4.45 -4.14
C ILE A 27 -1.83 -5.87 -4.68
N THR A 28 -1.07 -6.75 -4.02
CA THR A 28 -0.88 -8.14 -4.44
C THR A 28 -2.06 -9.04 -4.08
N GLY A 29 -3.00 -8.56 -3.25
CA GLY A 29 -4.18 -9.31 -2.84
C GLY A 29 -3.84 -10.56 -2.02
N ARG A 30 -2.71 -10.56 -1.30
CA ARG A 30 -2.29 -11.67 -0.41
C ARG A 30 -3.06 -11.71 0.91
N TYR A 31 -4.32 -11.31 0.91
CA TYR A 31 -5.22 -11.57 2.00
C TYR A 31 -5.85 -12.95 1.77
N GLY A 32 -5.30 -13.95 2.45
CA GLY A 32 -5.99 -15.22 2.66
C GLY A 32 -7.13 -15.08 3.65
#